data_AF-A0A6C2UAJ9-F1
#
_entry.id   AF-A0A6C2UAJ9-F1
#
_cell.length_a   1.000
_cell.length_b   1.000
_cell.length_c   1.000
_cell.angle_alpha   90.00
_cell.angle_beta   90.00
_cell.angle_gamma   90.00
#
_symmetry.space_group_name_H-M   'P 1'
#
loop_
_entity.id
_entity.type
_entity.pdbx_description
1 polymer ?
#
loop_
_entity_poly.entity_id
_entity_poly.type
_entity_poly.pdbx_seq_one_letter_code
_entity_poly.pdbx_strand_id
1 'polypeptide(L)'
;MDNQNDHDTQVSPGGDVTVVEEAVVGPSADFSVGADEPAPVPLSASMADYALDQDCAAGITETVQCTVSIAKPKKQEFVSPCPDSGARMTCYIMTDDESGEHYVLHPKLMDEFADECRKMVLVPYKLVDGSVRLWPVGLPDETGNWNTWHKSAHVIAGKYAGKWVRVIAVRGIGAYKAQEPASRPQAPDWSDVDIAGLYDDVLRASAIDNEDHPFLKKLRGADF
;
A
#
# COMPACT_ATOMS: atom_id res chain seq x y z
N MET A 1 -19.32 -58.42 -9.75
CA MET A 1 -17.89 -57.98 -9.82
C MET A 1 -17.82 -56.66 -9.07
N ASP A 2 -18.10 -56.57 -7.77
CA ASP A 2 -17.51 -57.26 -6.62
C ASP A 2 -15.98 -57.20 -6.65
N ASN A 3 -15.41 -56.23 -5.91
CA ASN A 3 -14.33 -56.57 -5.00
C ASN A 3 -14.25 -55.56 -3.84
N GLN A 4 -14.94 -55.93 -2.77
CA GLN A 4 -14.62 -55.63 -1.38
C GLN A 4 -13.12 -55.86 -1.11
N ASN A 5 -12.49 -55.02 -0.29
CA ASN A 5 -11.44 -55.52 0.59
C ASN A 5 -11.55 -54.81 1.94
N ASP A 6 -12.08 -55.57 2.88
CA ASP A 6 -12.20 -55.31 4.30
C ASP A 6 -11.08 -56.14 4.98
N HIS A 7 -10.34 -55.55 5.92
CA HIS A 7 -9.74 -56.28 7.04
C HIS A 7 -9.23 -55.31 8.12
N ASP A 8 -10.14 -55.02 9.05
CA ASP A 8 -10.02 -55.05 10.51
C ASP A 8 -8.65 -55.41 11.14
N THR A 9 -8.24 -54.69 12.20
CA THR A 9 -7.87 -55.24 13.54
C THR A 9 -7.41 -54.14 14.54
N GLN A 10 -8.24 -53.96 15.60
CA GLN A 10 -7.98 -53.70 17.05
C GLN A 10 -6.93 -52.65 17.51
N VAL A 11 -7.16 -51.68 18.43
CA VAL A 11 -7.86 -51.51 19.73
C VAL A 11 -7.10 -52.02 20.99
N SER A 12 -6.72 -51.03 21.85
CA SER A 12 -6.52 -51.02 23.34
C SER A 12 -5.15 -51.41 23.96
N PRO A 13 -4.86 -51.09 25.25
CA PRO A 13 -5.03 -49.83 26.03
C PRO A 13 -3.87 -49.54 27.05
N GLY A 14 -3.94 -48.43 27.79
CA GLY A 14 -3.54 -48.37 29.23
C GLY A 14 -2.16 -47.82 29.62
N GLY A 15 -2.13 -46.92 30.62
CA GLY A 15 -0.90 -46.55 31.35
C GLY A 15 -1.01 -45.25 32.16
N ASP A 16 -1.68 -45.32 33.31
CA ASP A 16 -1.84 -44.26 34.32
C ASP A 16 -0.69 -44.30 35.36
N VAL A 17 -0.26 -43.09 35.78
CA VAL A 17 0.34 -42.63 37.05
C VAL A 17 1.46 -43.46 37.74
N THR A 18 2.57 -42.77 38.03
CA THR A 18 3.26 -42.92 39.33
C THR A 18 3.74 -41.57 39.87
N VAL A 19 3.16 -41.20 41.01
CA VAL A 19 3.68 -40.26 42.00
C VAL A 19 4.82 -40.96 42.75
N VAL A 20 5.95 -40.28 42.95
CA VAL A 20 6.88 -40.58 44.06
C VAL A 20 7.34 -39.29 44.71
N GLU A 21 6.98 -39.19 45.98
CA GLU A 21 7.39 -38.26 47.02
C GLU A 21 8.68 -38.79 47.66
N GLU A 22 9.69 -37.97 47.94
CA GLU A 22 10.24 -37.76 49.29
C GLU A 22 11.55 -36.95 49.31
N ALA A 23 11.74 -36.31 50.45
CA ALA A 23 12.76 -35.35 50.87
C ALA A 23 14.18 -35.93 50.99
N VAL A 24 15.21 -35.05 51.05
CA VAL A 24 16.07 -34.91 52.26
C VAL A 24 17.00 -33.68 52.20
N VAL A 25 17.08 -33.03 53.37
CA VAL A 25 18.01 -32.06 53.99
C VAL A 25 19.37 -31.76 53.34
N GLY A 26 19.78 -30.48 53.42
CA GLY A 26 21.06 -29.91 52.96
C GLY A 26 22.32 -30.25 53.79
N PRO A 27 23.43 -29.53 53.55
CA PRO A 27 23.88 -28.63 54.62
C PRO A 27 24.48 -27.29 54.15
N SER A 28 24.62 -26.42 55.13
CA SER A 28 25.06 -25.02 55.14
C SER A 28 26.38 -24.72 54.44
N ALA A 29 26.43 -23.56 53.79
CA ALA A 29 27.64 -22.73 53.71
C ALA A 29 27.24 -21.28 54.03
N ASP A 30 27.88 -20.79 55.08
CA ASP A 30 27.85 -19.45 55.63
C ASP A 30 28.46 -18.45 54.63
N PHE A 31 27.74 -17.38 54.29
CA PHE A 31 28.35 -16.18 53.71
C PHE A 31 27.53 -14.95 54.09
N SER A 32 27.91 -14.34 55.21
CA SER A 32 27.48 -13.00 55.60
C SER A 32 28.20 -11.97 54.72
N VAL A 33 27.47 -11.23 53.88
CA VAL A 33 27.95 -9.99 53.25
C VAL A 33 27.02 -8.87 53.64
N GLY A 34 27.61 -7.90 54.32
CA GLY A 34 26.96 -6.70 54.83
C GLY A 34 26.32 -5.87 53.73
N ALA A 35 25.25 -5.21 54.13
CA ALA A 35 24.54 -4.20 53.39
C ALA A 35 25.45 -3.02 53.02
N ASP A 36 25.64 -2.82 51.72
CA ASP A 36 25.72 -1.49 51.10
C ASP A 36 25.21 -1.65 49.65
N GLU A 37 23.89 -1.76 49.53
CA GLU A 37 23.20 -1.70 48.25
C GLU A 37 23.06 -0.21 47.91
N PRO A 38 23.65 0.30 46.80
CA PRO A 38 23.41 1.67 46.39
C PRO A 38 21.94 1.78 46.02
N ALA A 39 21.23 2.65 46.75
CA ALA A 39 19.82 2.91 46.57
C ALA A 39 19.45 3.00 45.07
N PRO A 40 18.34 2.38 44.63
CA PRO A 40 17.87 2.54 43.27
C PRO A 40 17.60 4.02 43.04
N VAL A 41 18.33 4.62 42.11
CA VAL A 41 17.99 5.94 41.58
C VAL A 41 16.54 5.87 41.10
N PRO A 42 15.62 6.66 41.67
CA PRO A 42 14.24 6.63 41.20
C PRO A 42 14.22 7.17 39.77
N LEU A 43 13.75 6.36 38.84
CA LEU A 43 13.40 6.82 37.50
C LEU A 43 12.24 7.80 37.65
N SER A 44 12.56 9.09 37.77
CA SER A 44 11.59 10.19 37.68
C SER A 44 11.16 10.34 36.22
N ALA A 45 10.38 9.39 35.74
CA ALA A 45 9.59 9.54 34.53
C ALA A 45 8.14 9.24 34.93
N SER A 46 7.39 10.31 35.19
CA SER A 46 5.97 10.21 35.50
C SER A 46 5.21 9.91 34.20
N MET A 47 4.05 9.26 34.28
CA MET A 47 3.18 8.97 33.12
C MET A 47 2.75 10.25 32.37
N ALA A 48 2.92 11.42 33.00
CA ALA A 48 2.72 12.75 32.42
C ALA A 48 3.80 13.17 31.40
N ASP A 49 4.99 12.57 31.39
CA ASP A 49 6.06 12.89 30.41
C ASP A 49 5.84 12.21 29.04
N TYR A 50 4.96 11.21 28.95
CA TYR A 50 4.59 10.51 27.71
C TYR A 50 3.14 10.77 27.27
N ALA A 51 2.42 11.64 27.98
CA ALA A 51 1.09 12.05 27.59
C ALA A 51 1.21 13.02 26.40
N LEU A 52 1.07 12.49 25.19
CA LEU A 52 0.75 13.31 24.03
C LEU A 52 -0.64 13.90 24.26
N ASP A 53 -0.68 15.20 24.50
CA ASP A 53 -1.90 16.01 24.45
C ASP A 53 -2.52 15.81 23.05
N GLN A 54 -3.50 14.90 22.97
CA GLN A 54 -4.29 14.70 21.76
C GLN A 54 -5.33 15.82 21.67
N ASP A 55 -4.84 17.04 21.49
CA ASP A 55 -5.60 18.10 20.84
C ASP A 55 -5.06 18.24 19.41
N CYS A 56 -5.24 17.18 18.62
CA CYS A 56 -5.29 17.34 17.17
C CYS A 56 -6.68 17.86 16.80
N ALA A 57 -6.95 19.10 17.22
CA ALA A 57 -7.98 19.91 16.59
C ALA A 57 -7.73 19.86 15.08
N ALA A 58 -8.67 19.24 14.37
CA ALA A 58 -8.72 19.22 12.92
C ALA A 58 -8.93 20.65 12.43
N GLY A 59 -7.84 21.42 12.42
CA GLY A 59 -7.69 22.58 11.56
C GLY A 59 -7.63 22.04 10.15
N ILE A 60 -8.79 22.03 9.49
CA ILE A 60 -8.88 21.88 8.05
C ILE A 60 -8.24 23.14 7.49
N THR A 61 -6.92 23.15 7.44
CA THR A 61 -6.20 24.09 6.58
C THR A 61 -6.65 23.69 5.19
N GLU A 62 -7.40 24.57 4.51
CA GLU A 62 -7.68 24.47 3.08
C GLU A 62 -6.34 24.27 2.39
N THR A 63 -5.97 23.01 2.21
CA THR A 63 -4.68 22.63 1.65
C THR A 63 -4.91 22.66 0.16
N VAL A 64 -4.70 23.83 -0.41
CA VAL A 64 -4.66 24.00 -1.86
C VAL A 64 -3.52 23.11 -2.35
N GLN A 65 -3.89 22.00 -2.95
CA GLN A 65 -2.91 21.08 -3.52
C GLN A 65 -2.34 21.74 -4.79
N CYS A 66 -1.17 22.37 -4.67
CA CYS A 66 -0.53 23.09 -5.77
C CYS A 66 0.03 22.17 -6.88
N THR A 67 0.10 20.86 -6.66
CA THR A 67 0.64 19.92 -7.65
C THR A 67 0.00 18.55 -7.49
N VAL A 68 -0.74 18.13 -8.51
CA VAL A 68 -1.33 16.79 -8.59
C VAL A 68 -0.31 15.89 -9.27
N SER A 69 0.07 14.81 -8.60
CA SER A 69 1.02 13.84 -9.14
C SER A 69 0.32 12.59 -9.64
N ILE A 70 0.87 12.03 -10.72
CA ILE A 70 0.58 10.66 -11.16
C ILE A 70 1.47 9.75 -10.33
N ALA A 71 0.87 8.95 -9.47
CA ALA A 71 1.61 8.03 -8.61
C ALA A 71 0.74 6.88 -8.16
N LYS A 72 1.36 5.73 -7.93
CA LYS A 72 0.69 4.61 -7.29
C LYS A 72 0.50 4.90 -5.79
N PRO A 73 -0.63 4.47 -5.17
CA PRO A 73 -0.82 4.53 -3.72
C PRO A 73 0.34 3.89 -2.94
N LYS A 74 0.83 4.57 -1.90
CA LYS A 74 1.91 4.02 -1.08
C LYS A 74 1.39 2.90 -0.19
N LYS A 75 2.31 1.99 0.18
CA LYS A 75 1.99 0.81 0.99
C LYS A 75 1.42 1.13 2.38
N GLN A 76 1.52 2.36 2.89
CA GLN A 76 1.12 2.79 4.24
C GLN A 76 -0.07 3.74 4.25
N GLU A 77 -0.57 4.15 3.08
CA GLU A 77 -1.64 5.13 2.95
C GLU A 77 -2.98 4.44 2.72
N PHE A 78 -4.04 4.99 3.31
CA PHE A 78 -5.41 4.67 2.93
C PHE A 78 -5.82 5.62 1.82
N VAL A 79 -6.38 5.05 0.76
CA VAL A 79 -6.85 5.78 -0.41
C VAL A 79 -8.27 5.38 -0.71
N SER A 80 -9.03 6.26 -1.34
CA SER A 80 -10.31 5.91 -1.95
C SER A 80 -10.20 6.17 -3.45
N PRO A 81 -10.38 5.15 -4.30
CA PRO A 81 -10.59 5.37 -5.73
C PRO A 81 -11.91 6.11 -5.98
N CYS A 82 -11.97 6.92 -7.03
CA CYS A 82 -13.17 7.64 -7.44
C CYS A 82 -14.30 6.66 -7.80
N PRO A 83 -15.53 6.85 -7.26
CA PRO A 83 -16.69 6.03 -7.59
C PRO A 83 -17.17 6.22 -9.03
N ASP A 84 -16.96 7.39 -9.62
CA ASP A 84 -17.37 7.66 -11.00
C ASP A 84 -16.43 6.97 -12.00
N SER A 85 -17.02 6.23 -12.93
CA SER A 85 -16.27 5.61 -14.03
C SER A 85 -15.97 6.60 -15.16
N GLY A 86 -16.78 7.66 -15.31
CA GLY A 86 -16.57 8.71 -16.31
C GLY A 86 -15.33 9.56 -16.02
N ALA A 87 -14.98 9.70 -14.74
CA ALA A 87 -13.77 10.32 -14.23
C ALA A 87 -12.45 9.63 -14.61
N ARG A 88 -12.48 8.50 -15.32
CA ARG A 88 -11.27 7.73 -15.67
C ARG A 88 -10.82 8.08 -17.08
N MET A 89 -9.54 8.44 -17.22
CA MET A 89 -8.94 8.75 -18.51
C MET A 89 -7.96 7.66 -18.94
N THR A 90 -8.05 7.21 -20.18
CA THR A 90 -7.05 6.32 -20.79
C THR A 90 -6.01 7.15 -21.53
N CYS A 91 -4.74 6.91 -21.27
CA CYS A 91 -3.63 7.63 -21.92
C CYS A 91 -2.39 6.73 -22.04
N TYR A 92 -1.41 7.21 -22.79
CA TYR A 92 -0.08 6.61 -22.84
C TYR A 92 0.77 7.23 -21.74
N ILE A 93 1.40 6.38 -20.93
CA ILE A 93 2.28 6.80 -19.84
C ILE A 93 3.70 6.31 -20.16
N MET A 94 4.65 7.23 -20.10
CA MET A 94 6.08 6.92 -20.01
C MET A 94 6.51 7.04 -18.55
N THR A 95 7.42 6.18 -18.11
CA THR A 95 7.93 6.19 -16.73
C THR A 95 9.44 6.38 -16.78
N ASP A 96 9.97 7.34 -16.04
CA ASP A 96 11.42 7.46 -15.83
C ASP A 96 11.83 6.42 -14.78
N ASP A 97 12.64 5.45 -15.15
CA ASP A 97 13.08 4.39 -14.22
C ASP A 97 14.04 4.91 -13.13
N GLU A 98 14.67 6.08 -13.31
CA GLU A 98 15.59 6.67 -12.33
C GLU A 98 14.86 7.46 -11.23
N SER A 99 13.92 8.33 -11.59
CA SER A 99 13.12 9.16 -10.68
C SER A 99 11.84 8.46 -10.23
N GLY A 100 11.35 7.49 -11.02
CA GLY A 100 10.05 6.85 -10.83
C GLY A 100 8.87 7.75 -11.18
N GLU A 101 9.10 8.87 -11.87
CA GLU A 101 8.05 9.79 -12.30
C GLU A 101 7.32 9.29 -13.54
N HIS A 102 6.05 9.68 -13.65
CA HIS A 102 5.18 9.29 -14.75
C HIS A 102 4.83 10.54 -15.59
N TYR A 103 5.04 10.42 -16.89
CA TYR A 103 4.72 11.45 -17.87
C TYR A 103 3.62 10.98 -18.81
N VAL A 104 2.74 11.90 -19.21
CA VAL A 104 1.64 11.61 -20.14
C VAL A 104 2.10 11.90 -21.56
N LEU A 105 2.14 10.88 -22.41
CA LEU A 105 2.55 11.02 -23.80
C LEU A 105 1.37 11.44 -24.69
N HIS A 106 1.57 12.47 -25.51
CA HIS A 106 0.58 12.87 -26.50
C HIS A 106 0.46 11.80 -27.62
N PRO A 107 -0.76 11.39 -28.04
CA PRO A 107 -0.95 10.31 -29.01
C PRO A 107 -0.22 10.47 -30.35
N LYS A 108 0.06 11.71 -30.76
CA LYS A 108 0.84 12.04 -31.98
C LYS A 108 2.28 11.52 -31.97
N LEU A 109 2.84 11.30 -30.78
CA LEU A 109 4.21 10.83 -30.59
C LEU A 109 4.26 9.31 -30.32
N MET A 110 3.10 8.64 -30.31
CA MET A 110 3.03 7.22 -29.96
C MET A 110 3.80 6.34 -30.95
N ASP A 111 3.70 6.61 -32.25
CA ASP A 111 4.37 5.82 -33.29
C ASP A 111 5.91 5.79 -33.13
N GLU A 112 6.50 6.82 -32.54
CA GLU A 112 7.95 6.91 -32.35
C GLU A 112 8.41 6.31 -31.02
N PHE A 113 7.58 6.39 -29.98
CA PHE A 113 7.89 5.93 -28.62
C PHE A 113 7.05 4.72 -28.19
N ALA A 114 6.59 3.92 -29.15
CA ALA A 114 5.69 2.78 -28.89
C ALA A 114 6.32 1.77 -27.91
N ASP A 115 7.63 1.54 -27.99
CA ASP A 115 8.36 0.61 -27.12
C ASP A 115 8.56 1.13 -25.69
N GLU A 116 8.53 2.46 -25.51
CA GLU A 116 8.86 3.14 -24.25
C GLU A 116 7.62 3.65 -23.50
N CYS A 117 6.46 3.63 -24.16
CA CYS A 117 5.19 4.02 -23.58
C CYS A 117 4.29 2.81 -23.30
N ARG A 118 3.40 2.96 -22.31
CA ARG A 118 2.38 1.94 -22.00
C ARG A 118 1.01 2.57 -21.91
N LYS A 119 0.03 1.89 -22.50
CA LYS A 119 -1.37 2.27 -22.38
C LYS A 119 -1.88 1.95 -20.97
N MET A 120 -2.30 2.98 -20.24
CA MET A 120 -2.81 2.85 -18.87
C MET A 120 -4.10 3.66 -18.70
N VAL A 121 -4.89 3.30 -17.69
CA VAL A 121 -6.00 4.12 -17.22
C VAL A 121 -5.58 4.87 -15.96
N LEU A 122 -5.72 6.18 -15.98
CA LEU A 122 -5.53 7.03 -14.81
C LEU A 122 -6.83 7.02 -14.02
N VAL A 123 -6.77 6.49 -12.79
CA VAL A 123 -7.90 6.48 -11.86
C VAL A 123 -7.66 7.52 -10.79
N PRO A 124 -8.49 8.57 -10.66
CA PRO A 124 -8.39 9.50 -9.56
C PRO A 124 -8.62 8.78 -8.24
N TYR A 125 -7.79 9.08 -7.25
CA TYR A 125 -7.96 8.59 -5.90
C TYR A 125 -7.69 9.69 -4.89
N LYS A 126 -8.46 9.67 -3.81
CA LYS A 126 -8.37 10.62 -2.71
C LYS A 126 -7.63 9.99 -1.54
N LEU A 127 -6.76 10.76 -0.90
CA LEU A 127 -6.09 10.39 0.34
C LEU A 127 -6.88 10.91 1.55
N VAL A 128 -6.55 10.40 2.75
CA VAL A 128 -7.24 10.77 4.00
C VAL A 128 -7.11 12.27 4.32
N ASP A 129 -6.01 12.89 3.92
CA ASP A 129 -5.77 14.34 4.04
C ASP A 129 -6.59 15.20 3.06
N GLY A 130 -7.39 14.58 2.16
CA GLY A 130 -8.22 15.27 1.18
C GLY A 130 -7.56 15.47 -0.18
N SER A 131 -6.24 15.38 -0.26
CA SER A 131 -5.47 15.45 -1.51
C SER A 131 -5.92 14.39 -2.51
N VAL A 132 -5.92 14.75 -3.80
CA VAL A 132 -6.27 13.86 -4.92
C VAL A 132 -5.03 13.63 -5.78
N ARG A 133 -4.82 12.37 -6.17
CA ARG A 133 -3.75 11.95 -7.07
C ARG A 133 -4.31 11.03 -8.15
N LEU A 134 -3.53 10.81 -9.20
CA LEU A 134 -3.91 9.91 -10.28
C LEU A 134 -3.14 8.60 -10.18
N TRP A 135 -3.87 7.49 -10.06
CA TRP A 135 -3.29 6.15 -10.03
C TRP A 135 -3.18 5.62 -11.46
N PRO A 136 -1.96 5.41 -11.99
CA PRO A 136 -1.77 4.70 -13.24
C PRO A 136 -2.06 3.20 -13.05
N VAL A 137 -3.11 2.72 -13.69
CA VAL A 137 -3.51 1.31 -13.70
C VAL A 137 -3.32 0.75 -15.10
N GLY A 138 -2.43 -0.22 -15.26
CA GLY A 138 -2.18 -0.86 -16.54
C GLY A 138 -3.43 -1.53 -17.11
N LEU A 139 -3.58 -1.44 -18.43
CA LEU A 139 -4.63 -2.11 -19.22
C LEU A 139 -4.13 -3.49 -19.71
N PRO A 140 -5.02 -4.36 -20.22
CA PRO A 140 -4.56 -5.58 -20.86
C PRO A 140 -3.84 -5.25 -22.16
N ASP A 141 -2.90 -6.10 -22.54
CA ASP A 141 -2.22 -6.00 -23.82
C ASP A 141 -3.21 -6.19 -24.99
N GLU A 142 -2.77 -5.93 -26.23
CA GLU A 142 -3.61 -6.04 -27.43
C GLU A 142 -4.20 -7.45 -27.64
N THR A 143 -3.52 -8.48 -27.11
CA THR A 143 -4.00 -9.88 -27.11
C THR A 143 -5.01 -10.17 -25.99
N GLY A 144 -5.33 -9.19 -25.14
CA GLY A 144 -6.22 -9.35 -23.98
C GLY A 144 -5.56 -9.99 -22.76
N ASN A 145 -4.24 -10.17 -22.79
CA ASN A 145 -3.49 -10.75 -21.68
C ASN A 145 -3.33 -9.75 -20.55
N TRP A 146 -3.46 -10.23 -19.31
CA TRP A 146 -3.29 -9.42 -18.10
C TRP A 146 -2.07 -9.90 -17.32
N ASN A 147 -1.19 -8.98 -16.97
CA ASN A 147 -0.26 -9.22 -15.86
C ASN A 147 -1.06 -9.23 -14.53
N THR A 148 -0.77 -10.18 -13.65
CA THR A 148 -1.39 -10.32 -12.32
C THR A 148 -1.35 -9.02 -11.51
N TRP A 149 -0.27 -8.23 -11.61
CA TRP A 149 -0.18 -6.92 -10.97
C TRP A 149 -1.20 -5.91 -11.51
N HIS A 150 -1.35 -5.81 -12.83
CA HIS A 150 -2.31 -4.90 -13.45
C HIS A 150 -3.74 -5.34 -13.17
N LYS A 151 -4.00 -6.65 -13.28
CA LYS A 151 -5.31 -7.23 -12.98
C LYS A 151 -5.76 -6.94 -11.55
N SER A 152 -4.87 -7.16 -10.59
CA SER A 152 -5.18 -6.90 -9.17
C SER A 152 -5.37 -5.40 -8.89
N ALA A 153 -4.57 -4.52 -9.49
CA ALA A 153 -4.77 -3.08 -9.38
C ALA A 153 -6.14 -2.65 -9.93
N HIS A 154 -6.50 -3.13 -11.13
CA HIS A 154 -7.77 -2.84 -11.78
C HIS A 154 -8.98 -3.32 -10.96
N VAL A 155 -8.90 -4.54 -10.41
CA VAL A 155 -9.93 -5.09 -9.52
C VAL A 155 -10.07 -4.25 -8.25
N ILE A 156 -8.96 -3.83 -7.64
CA ILE A 156 -9.01 -3.01 -6.43
C ILE A 156 -9.62 -1.64 -6.72
N ALA A 157 -9.18 -0.97 -7.79
CA ALA A 157 -9.71 0.33 -8.19
C ALA A 157 -11.24 0.29 -8.46
N GLY A 158 -11.76 -0.79 -9.04
CA GLY A 158 -13.18 -0.97 -9.26
C GLY A 158 -13.96 -1.37 -8.00
N LYS A 159 -13.50 -2.39 -7.27
CA LYS A 159 -14.23 -2.97 -6.13
C LYS A 159 -14.31 -2.03 -4.93
N TYR A 160 -13.29 -1.19 -4.75
CA TYR A 160 -13.19 -0.25 -3.63
C TYR A 160 -13.49 1.19 -4.04
N ALA A 161 -14.09 1.40 -5.21
CA ALA A 161 -14.51 2.73 -5.64
C ALA A 161 -15.47 3.37 -4.61
N GLY A 162 -15.14 4.57 -4.13
CA GLY A 162 -15.87 5.26 -3.05
C GLY A 162 -15.65 4.68 -1.64
N LYS A 163 -14.69 3.78 -1.44
CA LYS A 163 -14.36 3.19 -0.13
C LYS A 163 -12.88 3.37 0.19
N TRP A 164 -12.59 3.55 1.47
CA TRP A 164 -11.23 3.57 1.97
C TRP A 164 -10.59 2.18 1.89
N VAL A 165 -9.45 2.11 1.23
CA VAL A 165 -8.68 0.89 1.03
C VAL A 165 -7.19 1.21 1.07
N ARG A 166 -6.41 0.28 1.62
CA ARG A 166 -4.97 0.29 1.55
C ARG A 166 -4.51 -0.76 0.53
N VAL A 167 -3.68 -0.34 -0.42
CA VAL A 167 -3.18 -1.20 -1.51
C VAL A 167 -1.79 -1.73 -1.13
N ILE A 168 -1.67 -3.05 -1.00
CA ILE A 168 -0.44 -3.69 -0.51
C ILE A 168 0.11 -4.61 -1.59
N ALA A 169 1.38 -4.41 -1.97
CA ALA A 169 2.09 -5.29 -2.89
C ALA A 169 2.51 -6.57 -2.16
N VAL A 170 2.02 -7.73 -2.63
CA VAL A 170 2.38 -9.04 -2.09
C VAL A 170 3.30 -9.73 -3.09
N ARG A 171 4.62 -9.56 -2.91
CA ARG A 171 5.64 -10.06 -3.85
C ARG A 171 5.58 -11.59 -4.05
N GLY A 172 5.25 -12.35 -3.00
CA GLY A 172 5.14 -13.81 -3.09
C GLY A 172 4.03 -14.32 -4.02
N ILE A 173 2.98 -13.52 -4.27
CA ILE A 173 1.86 -13.87 -5.16
C ILE A 173 1.97 -13.11 -6.49
N GLY A 174 2.83 -12.09 -6.59
CA GLY A 174 2.90 -11.24 -7.77
C GLY A 174 1.65 -10.38 -7.97
N ALA A 175 1.00 -9.96 -6.88
CA ALA A 175 -0.30 -9.29 -6.94
C ALA A 175 -0.48 -8.22 -5.84
N TYR A 176 -1.45 -7.35 -6.01
CA TYR A 176 -1.94 -6.45 -4.98
C TYR A 176 -3.04 -7.10 -4.14
N LYS A 177 -2.99 -6.83 -2.83
CA LYS A 177 -4.08 -7.09 -1.89
C LYS A 177 -4.66 -5.76 -1.41
N ALA A 178 -5.98 -5.71 -1.31
CA ALA A 178 -6.68 -4.63 -0.63
C ALA A 178 -6.84 -4.95 0.87
N GLN A 179 -6.57 -3.98 1.72
CA GLN A 179 -6.85 -4.02 3.14
C GLN A 179 -7.81 -2.90 3.50
N GLU A 180 -8.97 -3.26 4.05
CA GLU A 180 -9.93 -2.29 4.59
C GLU A 180 -9.45 -1.75 5.94
N PRO A 181 -9.79 -0.50 6.28
CA PRO A 181 -9.48 0.05 7.59
C PRO A 181 -10.23 -0.70 8.70
N ALA A 182 -9.61 -0.80 9.89
CA ALA A 182 -10.19 -1.51 11.04
C ALA A 182 -11.45 -0.82 11.60
N SER A 183 -11.46 0.52 11.53
CA SER A 183 -12.67 1.32 11.73
C SER A 183 -13.23 1.70 10.35
N ARG A 184 -14.55 1.95 10.24
CA ARG A 184 -15.17 2.42 9.01
C ARG A 184 -15.22 3.95 9.03
N PRO A 185 -14.19 4.67 8.52
CA PRO A 185 -14.26 6.13 8.40
C PRO A 185 -15.43 6.53 7.51
N GLN A 186 -15.87 7.78 7.66
CA GLN A 186 -16.86 8.38 6.78
C GLN A 186 -16.42 8.23 5.32
N ALA A 187 -17.40 7.95 4.44
CA ALA A 187 -17.12 7.88 3.01
C ALA A 187 -16.50 9.21 2.54
N PRO A 188 -15.48 9.16 1.67
CA PRO A 188 -14.88 10.38 1.15
C PRO A 188 -15.92 11.13 0.32
N ASP A 189 -16.05 12.42 0.60
CA ASP A 189 -16.84 13.31 -0.27
C ASP A 189 -16.08 13.55 -1.58
N TRP A 190 -16.75 13.40 -2.72
CA TRP A 190 -16.17 13.63 -4.05
C TRP A 190 -16.80 14.83 -4.76
N SER A 191 -17.82 15.45 -4.16
CA SER A 191 -18.61 16.51 -4.79
C SER A 191 -17.82 17.81 -4.93
N ASP A 192 -16.83 18.03 -4.07
CA ASP A 192 -15.95 19.20 -4.10
C ASP A 192 -14.79 19.08 -5.10
N VAL A 193 -14.56 17.90 -5.68
CA VAL A 193 -13.39 17.66 -6.55
C VAL A 193 -13.70 17.97 -8.00
N ASP A 194 -13.07 19.01 -8.56
CA ASP A 194 -13.06 19.23 -10.01
C ASP A 194 -12.09 18.26 -10.70
N ILE A 195 -12.62 17.13 -11.16
CA ILE A 195 -11.85 16.10 -11.85
C ILE A 195 -11.32 16.60 -13.19
N ALA A 196 -12.04 17.49 -13.89
CA ALA A 196 -11.59 18.01 -15.18
C ALA A 196 -10.38 18.94 -14.99
N GLY A 197 -10.47 19.88 -14.04
CA GLY A 197 -9.34 20.73 -13.66
C GLY A 197 -8.13 19.92 -13.18
N LEU A 198 -8.36 18.85 -12.41
CA LEU A 198 -7.31 17.92 -11.97
C LEU A 198 -6.50 17.36 -13.14
N TYR A 199 -7.17 16.93 -14.21
CA TYR A 199 -6.48 16.41 -15.40
C TYR A 199 -5.75 17.51 -16.18
N ASP A 200 -6.30 18.72 -16.29
CA ASP A 200 -5.64 19.85 -16.95
C ASP A 200 -4.33 20.23 -16.23
N ASP A 201 -4.35 20.30 -14.89
CA ASP A 201 -3.16 20.60 -14.09
C ASP A 201 -2.08 19.52 -14.23
N VAL A 202 -2.47 18.24 -14.24
CA VAL A 202 -1.53 17.12 -14.45
C VAL A 202 -0.93 17.16 -15.85
N LEU A 203 -1.76 17.38 -16.88
CA LEU A 203 -1.28 17.47 -18.25
C LEU A 203 -0.34 18.66 -18.41
N ARG A 204 -0.65 19.81 -17.81
CA ARG A 204 0.24 20.98 -17.84
C ARG A 204 1.60 20.71 -17.17
N ALA A 205 1.63 19.91 -16.12
CA ALA A 205 2.85 19.62 -15.37
C ALA A 205 3.69 18.47 -15.95
N SER A 206 3.08 17.51 -16.64
CA SER A 206 3.73 16.22 -16.98
C SER A 206 3.46 15.72 -18.41
N ALA A 207 2.79 16.51 -19.26
CA ALA A 207 2.57 16.11 -20.64
C ALA A 207 3.84 16.27 -21.49
N ILE A 208 4.07 15.27 -22.34
CA ILE A 208 5.06 15.27 -23.40
C ILE A 208 4.29 15.47 -24.71
N ASP A 209 4.22 16.72 -25.17
CA ASP A 209 3.54 17.12 -26.41
C ASP A 209 4.49 17.34 -27.58
N ASN A 210 5.80 17.45 -27.32
CA ASN A 210 6.84 17.68 -28.32
C ASN A 210 8.08 16.81 -28.05
N GLU A 211 8.79 16.46 -29.12
CA GLU A 211 10.06 15.72 -29.12
C GLU A 211 11.19 16.44 -28.36
N ASP A 212 11.09 17.77 -28.23
CA ASP A 212 12.06 18.60 -27.52
C ASP A 212 12.00 18.50 -25.97
N HIS A 213 11.08 17.68 -25.43
CA HIS A 213 10.90 17.53 -23.99
C HIS A 213 12.19 17.00 -23.31
N PRO A 214 12.62 17.57 -22.17
CA PRO A 214 13.89 17.23 -21.52
C PRO A 214 14.03 15.73 -21.19
N PHE A 215 12.93 15.07 -20.80
CA PHE A 215 12.90 13.62 -20.58
C PHE A 215 13.23 12.83 -21.85
N LEU A 216 12.70 13.22 -23.02
CA LEU A 216 12.98 12.54 -24.30
C LEU A 216 14.43 12.76 -24.75
N LYS A 217 15.00 13.95 -24.51
CA LYS A 217 16.42 14.23 -24.81
C LYS A 217 17.37 13.37 -23.98
N LYS A 218 17.06 13.20 -22.68
CA LYS A 218 17.77 12.29 -21.78
C LYS A 218 17.68 10.84 -22.28
N LEU A 219 16.49 10.39 -22.65
CA LEU A 219 16.21 9.05 -23.18
C LEU A 219 16.99 8.74 -24.47
N ARG A 220 17.05 9.71 -25.40
CA ARG A 220 17.79 9.62 -26.67
C ARG A 220 19.32 9.74 -26.50
N GLY A 221 19.82 9.96 -25.28
CA GLY A 221 21.24 10.14 -25.01
C GLY A 221 21.84 11.40 -25.65
N ALA A 222 21.02 12.43 -25.87
CA ALA A 222 21.47 13.70 -26.47
C ALA A 222 22.24 14.62 -25.50
N ASP A 223 22.39 14.21 -24.23
CA ASP A 223 23.08 14.94 -23.16
C ASP A 223 24.25 14.11 -22.57
N PHE A 224 25.04 13.47 -23.45
CA PHE A 224 26.32 12.82 -23.11
C PHE A 224 27.51 13.55 -23.76
#